data_AF-A0A1M3LRK7-F1
#
_entry.id   AF-A0A1M3LRK7-F1
#
_cell.length_a   1.000
_cell.length_b   1.000
_cell.length_c   1.000
_cell.angle_alpha   90.00
_cell.angle_beta   90.00
_cell.angle_gamma   90.00
#
_symmetry.space_group_name_H-M   'P 1'
#
loop_
_entity.id
_entity.type
_entity.pdbx_description
1 polymer ?
#
loop_
_entity_poly.entity_id
_entity_poly.type
_entity_poly.pdbx_seq_one_letter_code
_entity_poly.pdbx_strand_id
1 'polypeptide(L)'
;MYFDDSIDPLDLPEPPGPDEIARAFPVPLLTLVPQDAIDETAVSTTSHTMDGATTLTEATFSYTFWRNPADRSDPANLADLPDAVRADLDAPPVRPLPEWMLRARERMRYPLLWDAVRTTHVVDPAEVRWLTPAFALVEHVNYILMNAFRDERVRAAPDEFPGELLGAATDRSIEHGIPVSVDGVDRPGMRVDTDAHVYGLGVDLGDRILTAVFARERLPSLELAFRSWPTAGTGSRRARAS
;
A
#
# COMPACT_ATOMS: atom_id res chain seq x y z
N MET A 1 -2.87 -17.49 4.75
CA MET A 1 -4.16 -16.92 5.20
C MET A 1 -4.83 -18.00 6.03
N TYR A 2 -4.82 -17.87 7.37
CA TYR A 2 -5.52 -18.81 8.25
C TYR A 2 -6.96 -18.35 8.34
N PHE A 3 -7.87 -19.11 7.73
CA PHE A 3 -9.30 -18.92 7.96
C PHE A 3 -9.68 -19.67 9.22
N ASP A 4 -10.55 -19.08 10.03
CA ASP A 4 -11.26 -19.83 11.03
C ASP A 4 -12.18 -20.83 10.29
N ASP A 5 -11.84 -22.12 10.38
CA ASP A 5 -12.61 -23.19 9.74
C ASP A 5 -14.02 -23.35 10.33
N SER A 6 -14.33 -22.65 11.44
CA SER A 6 -15.66 -22.66 12.07
C SER A 6 -16.68 -21.70 11.45
N ILE A 7 -16.24 -20.80 10.55
CA ILE A 7 -17.11 -19.82 9.87
C ILE A 7 -17.26 -20.22 8.39
N ASP A 8 -18.49 -20.19 7.88
CA ASP A 8 -18.78 -20.32 6.45
C ASP A 8 -18.27 -19.06 5.72
N PRO A 9 -17.39 -19.16 4.71
CA PRO A 9 -16.88 -18.01 3.97
C PRO A 9 -17.99 -17.17 3.34
N LEU A 10 -19.15 -17.77 3.04
CA LEU A 10 -20.29 -17.06 2.47
C LEU A 10 -20.95 -16.10 3.47
N ASP A 11 -20.74 -16.30 4.77
CA ASP A 11 -21.23 -15.41 5.82
C ASP A 11 -20.27 -14.23 6.09
N LEU A 12 -19.08 -14.23 5.49
CA LEU A 12 -18.11 -13.15 5.65
C LEU A 12 -18.49 -11.94 4.79
N PRO A 13 -18.63 -10.73 5.38
CA PRO A 13 -18.89 -9.53 4.61
C PRO A 13 -17.69 -9.21 3.70
N GLU A 14 -17.96 -8.59 2.55
CA GLU A 14 -16.89 -8.03 1.73
C GLU A 14 -16.14 -6.95 2.53
N PRO A 15 -14.79 -6.96 2.55
CA PRO A 15 -14.01 -5.91 3.18
C PRO A 15 -14.37 -4.52 2.59
N PRO A 16 -14.33 -3.45 3.41
CA PRO A 16 -14.68 -2.13 2.94
C PRO A 16 -13.75 -1.67 1.81
N GLY A 17 -14.34 -1.11 0.76
CA GLY A 17 -13.59 -0.55 -0.36
C GLY A 17 -12.95 0.81 -0.03
N PRO A 18 -12.10 1.34 -0.94
CA PRO A 18 -11.43 2.64 -0.76
C PRO A 18 -12.39 3.80 -0.47
N ASP A 19 -13.56 3.83 -1.11
CA ASP A 19 -14.56 4.89 -0.92
C ASP A 19 -15.21 4.85 0.48
N GLU A 20 -15.40 3.66 1.04
CA GLU A 20 -15.92 3.49 2.39
C GLU A 20 -14.89 3.90 3.43
N ILE A 21 -13.64 3.48 3.23
CA ILE A 21 -12.52 3.85 4.09
C ILE A 21 -12.30 5.37 4.02
N ALA A 22 -12.29 5.97 2.83
CA ALA A 22 -12.10 7.41 2.65
C ALA A 22 -13.21 8.24 3.32
N ARG A 23 -14.44 7.70 3.42
CA ARG A 23 -15.55 8.36 4.12
C ARG A 23 -15.40 8.30 5.64
N ALA A 24 -14.78 7.24 6.16
CA ALA A 24 -14.55 7.04 7.59
C ALA A 24 -13.21 7.64 8.07
N PHE A 25 -12.25 7.84 7.17
CA PHE A 25 -10.92 8.34 7.52
C PHE A 25 -10.97 9.85 7.87
N PRO A 26 -10.26 10.30 8.91
CA PRO A 26 -10.37 11.69 9.39
C PRO A 26 -9.86 12.76 8.41
N VAL A 27 -9.02 12.35 7.45
CA VAL A 27 -8.35 13.22 6.47
C VAL A 27 -8.44 12.61 5.07
N PRO A 28 -8.28 13.39 4.00
CA PRO A 28 -8.27 12.84 2.65
C PRO A 28 -7.16 11.79 2.50
N LEU A 29 -7.54 10.59 2.06
CA LEU A 29 -6.57 9.56 1.71
C LEU A 29 -5.70 10.01 0.54
N LEU A 30 -4.50 9.48 0.46
CA LEU A 30 -3.55 9.72 -0.62
C LEU A 30 -3.30 8.41 -1.36
N THR A 31 -3.21 8.49 -2.67
CA THR A 31 -2.98 7.37 -3.59
C THR A 31 -2.10 7.83 -4.75
N LEU A 32 -1.55 6.91 -5.53
CA LEU A 32 -0.99 7.22 -6.84
C LEU A 32 -2.05 7.81 -7.77
N VAL A 33 -1.63 8.65 -8.71
CA VAL A 33 -2.47 9.04 -9.85
C VAL A 33 -2.82 7.79 -10.67
N PRO A 34 -4.04 7.73 -11.26
CA PRO A 34 -4.42 6.62 -12.13
C PRO A 34 -3.46 6.54 -13.31
N GLN A 35 -2.97 5.34 -13.60
CA GLN A 35 -2.00 5.08 -14.65
C GLN A 35 -2.12 3.62 -15.11
N ASP A 36 -1.84 3.35 -16.37
CA ASP A 36 -2.15 2.04 -16.99
C ASP A 36 -1.39 0.87 -16.35
N ALA A 37 -0.22 1.13 -15.77
CA ALA A 37 0.67 0.14 -15.18
C ALA A 37 0.16 -0.43 -13.84
N ILE A 38 -0.86 0.17 -13.22
CA ILE A 38 -1.37 -0.29 -11.92
C ILE A 38 -2.90 -0.22 -11.83
N ASP A 39 -3.48 -1.12 -11.03
CA ASP A 39 -4.87 -0.96 -10.58
C ASP A 39 -4.95 -1.06 -9.05
N GLU A 40 -5.77 -0.21 -8.42
CA GLU A 40 -6.00 -0.29 -6.98
C GLU A 40 -6.58 -1.66 -6.59
N THR A 41 -5.91 -2.31 -5.63
CA THR A 41 -6.23 -3.69 -5.25
C THR A 41 -6.83 -3.78 -3.87
N ALA A 42 -6.23 -3.12 -2.89
CA ALA A 42 -6.70 -3.16 -1.53
C ALA A 42 -6.35 -1.85 -0.82
N VAL A 43 -7.11 -1.56 0.22
CA VAL A 43 -6.76 -0.55 1.22
C VAL A 43 -6.81 -1.21 2.58
N SER A 44 -5.68 -1.19 3.29
CA SER A 44 -5.58 -1.64 4.68
C SER A 44 -5.68 -0.41 5.60
N THR A 45 -6.13 -0.60 6.83
CA THR A 45 -6.17 0.47 7.83
C THR A 45 -5.61 0.02 9.17
N THR A 46 -4.94 0.95 9.84
CA THR A 46 -4.54 0.84 11.24
C THR A 46 -5.41 1.79 12.05
N SER A 47 -5.93 1.32 13.19
CA SER A 47 -6.68 2.14 14.13
C SER A 47 -5.97 2.19 15.48
N HIS A 48 -6.20 3.29 16.20
CA HIS A 48 -5.83 3.44 17.60
C HIS A 48 -7.10 3.69 18.41
N THR A 49 -7.24 3.01 19.54
CA THR A 49 -8.37 3.20 20.47
C THR A 49 -7.85 3.85 21.75
N MET A 50 -8.37 5.03 22.07
CA MET A 50 -8.04 5.78 23.29
C MET A 50 -9.34 6.31 23.90
N ASP A 51 -9.51 6.17 25.21
CA ASP A 51 -10.69 6.63 25.97
C ASP A 51 -12.06 6.19 25.39
N GLY A 52 -12.09 4.99 24.78
CA GLY A 52 -13.29 4.41 24.17
C GLY A 52 -13.62 4.95 22.78
N ALA A 53 -12.85 5.90 22.26
CA ALA A 53 -12.93 6.36 20.88
C ALA A 53 -11.89 5.63 20.01
N THR A 54 -12.32 5.08 18.88
CA THR A 54 -11.42 4.48 17.89
C THR A 54 -11.23 5.46 16.75
N THR A 55 -9.97 5.80 16.44
CA THR A 55 -9.61 6.68 15.33
C THR A 55 -8.70 5.93 14.37
N LEU A 56 -9.02 5.98 13.08
CA LEU A 56 -8.13 5.48 12.04
C LEU A 56 -6.92 6.40 11.95
N THR A 57 -5.73 5.83 12.12
CA THR A 57 -4.47 6.57 12.14
C THR A 57 -3.69 6.39 10.86
N GLU A 58 -3.84 5.24 10.19
CA GLU A 58 -3.18 4.95 8.92
C GLU A 58 -4.13 4.27 7.95
N ALA A 59 -3.98 4.59 6.68
CA ALA A 59 -4.61 3.87 5.58
C ALA A 59 -3.58 3.69 4.46
N THR A 60 -3.50 2.47 3.93
CA THR A 60 -2.44 2.11 2.97
C THR A 60 -3.03 1.45 1.74
N PHE A 61 -2.71 2.00 0.56
CA PHE A 61 -3.09 1.45 -0.73
C PHE A 61 -2.07 0.41 -1.22
N SER A 62 -2.59 -0.72 -1.68
CA SER A 62 -1.86 -1.72 -2.45
C SER A 62 -2.38 -1.78 -3.89
N TYR A 63 -1.50 -2.09 -4.84
CA TYR A 63 -1.84 -2.08 -6.27
C TYR A 63 -1.40 -3.35 -7.00
N THR A 64 -2.24 -3.88 -7.88
CA THR A 64 -1.78 -4.86 -8.87
C THR A 64 -0.93 -4.12 -9.88
N PHE A 65 0.20 -4.71 -10.26
CA PHE A 65 1.10 -4.15 -11.26
C PHE A 65 1.08 -4.94 -12.56
N TRP A 66 1.05 -4.20 -13.67
CA TRP A 66 0.97 -4.72 -15.02
C TRP A 66 2.28 -4.42 -15.76
N ARG A 67 3.09 -5.46 -16.01
CA ARG A 67 4.31 -5.36 -16.82
C ARG A 67 4.00 -5.01 -18.28
N ASN A 68 2.91 -5.56 -18.80
CA ASN A 68 2.33 -5.23 -20.09
C ASN A 68 0.89 -4.74 -19.90
N PRO A 69 0.67 -3.44 -19.67
CA PRO A 69 -0.66 -2.91 -19.43
C PRO A 69 -1.56 -2.89 -20.67
N ALA A 70 -0.97 -2.93 -21.88
CA ALA A 70 -1.71 -2.94 -23.15
C ALA A 70 -2.41 -4.28 -23.43
N ASP A 71 -1.90 -5.37 -22.85
CA ASP A 71 -2.54 -6.69 -22.87
C ASP A 71 -2.51 -7.29 -21.46
N ARG A 72 -3.62 -7.14 -20.73
CA ARG A 72 -3.76 -7.64 -19.36
C ARG A 72 -3.71 -9.17 -19.26
N SER A 73 -3.89 -9.88 -20.37
CA SER A 73 -3.79 -11.35 -20.42
C SER A 73 -2.37 -11.86 -20.70
N ASP A 74 -1.44 -10.97 -21.02
CA ASP A 74 -0.05 -11.34 -21.31
C ASP A 74 0.58 -12.07 -20.10
N PRO A 75 1.17 -13.26 -20.28
CA PRO A 75 1.87 -13.99 -19.23
C PRO A 75 2.97 -13.18 -18.52
N ALA A 76 3.53 -12.15 -19.17
CA ALA A 76 4.47 -11.21 -18.55
C ALA A 76 3.87 -10.49 -17.32
N ASN A 77 2.55 -10.37 -17.24
CA ASN A 77 1.86 -9.78 -16.10
C ASN A 77 1.79 -10.71 -14.88
N LEU A 78 2.10 -12.01 -15.02
CA LEU A 78 2.01 -12.94 -13.90
C LEU A 78 3.18 -12.78 -12.92
N ALA A 79 2.90 -12.99 -11.63
CA ALA A 79 3.93 -13.05 -10.61
C ALA A 79 4.79 -14.32 -10.80
N ASP A 80 6.05 -14.23 -10.37
CA ASP A 80 6.88 -15.42 -10.23
C ASP A 80 6.49 -16.15 -8.94
N LEU A 81 5.55 -17.08 -9.05
CA LEU A 81 5.02 -17.86 -7.95
C LEU A 81 5.64 -19.26 -7.94
N PRO A 82 5.96 -19.82 -6.75
CA PRO A 82 6.33 -21.22 -6.63
C PRO A 82 5.27 -22.13 -7.24
N ASP A 83 5.69 -23.22 -7.89
CA ASP A 83 4.79 -24.15 -8.60
C ASP A 83 3.66 -24.67 -7.70
N ALA A 84 3.95 -24.95 -6.42
CA ALA A 84 2.94 -25.38 -5.46
C ALA A 84 1.86 -24.32 -5.21
N VAL A 85 2.24 -23.04 -5.12
CA VAL A 85 1.30 -21.92 -4.94
C VAL A 85 0.48 -21.70 -6.20
N ARG A 86 1.12 -21.77 -7.38
CA ARG A 86 0.43 -21.68 -8.67
C ARG A 86 -0.61 -22.78 -8.83
N ALA A 87 -0.22 -24.03 -8.55
CA ALA A 87 -1.11 -25.19 -8.62
C ALA A 87 -2.28 -25.06 -7.61
N ASP A 88 -2.03 -24.56 -6.40
CA ASP A 88 -3.09 -24.31 -5.43
C ASP A 88 -4.08 -23.26 -5.95
N LEU A 89 -3.61 -22.15 -6.52
CA LEU A 89 -4.48 -21.11 -7.08
C LEU A 89 -5.34 -21.62 -8.24
N ASP A 90 -4.78 -22.49 -9.09
CA ASP A 90 -5.45 -23.07 -10.27
C ASP A 90 -6.45 -24.17 -9.92
N ALA A 91 -6.29 -24.81 -8.76
CA ALA A 91 -7.30 -25.74 -8.25
C ALA A 91 -8.62 -25.01 -7.93
N PRO A 92 -9.78 -25.66 -8.09
CA PRO A 92 -11.04 -25.12 -7.61
C PRO A 92 -10.99 -24.97 -6.07
N PRO A 93 -11.59 -23.91 -5.49
CA PRO A 93 -11.69 -23.78 -4.04
C PRO A 93 -12.33 -25.02 -3.39
N VAL A 94 -11.80 -25.43 -2.24
CA VAL A 94 -12.25 -26.63 -1.50
C VAL A 94 -13.72 -26.50 -1.04
N ARG A 95 -14.19 -25.28 -0.84
CA ARG A 95 -15.57 -24.92 -0.51
C ARG A 95 -15.99 -23.67 -1.31
N PRO A 96 -17.30 -23.43 -1.53
CA PRO A 96 -17.76 -22.20 -2.15
C PRO A 96 -17.19 -20.96 -1.45
N LEU A 97 -16.80 -19.97 -2.25
CA LEU A 97 -16.28 -18.69 -1.77
C LEU A 97 -17.17 -17.56 -2.32
N PRO A 98 -17.35 -16.47 -1.55
CA PRO A 98 -18.03 -15.28 -2.06
C PRO A 98 -17.22 -14.65 -3.20
N GLU A 99 -17.89 -13.91 -4.09
CA GLU A 99 -17.27 -13.35 -5.30
C GLU A 99 -16.04 -12.48 -5.01
N TRP A 100 -16.07 -11.73 -3.91
CA TRP A 100 -14.96 -10.87 -3.51
C TRP A 100 -13.70 -11.66 -3.17
N MET A 101 -13.84 -12.85 -2.57
CA MET A 101 -12.71 -13.74 -2.30
C MET A 101 -12.18 -14.39 -3.57
N LEU A 102 -13.06 -14.69 -4.54
CA LEU A 102 -12.63 -15.17 -5.87
C LEU A 102 -11.84 -14.09 -6.61
N ARG A 103 -12.29 -12.82 -6.56
CA ARG A 103 -11.54 -11.68 -7.10
C ARG A 103 -10.18 -11.51 -6.41
N ALA A 104 -10.13 -11.63 -5.08
CA ALA A 104 -8.88 -11.56 -4.33
C ALA A 104 -7.92 -12.71 -4.70
N ARG A 105 -8.43 -13.94 -4.80
CA ARG A 105 -7.67 -15.13 -5.24
C ARG A 105 -7.11 -14.95 -6.64
N GLU A 106 -7.88 -14.40 -7.57
CA GLU A 106 -7.40 -14.10 -8.92
C GLU A 106 -6.26 -13.08 -8.89
N ARG A 107 -6.39 -12.03 -8.08
CA ARG A 107 -5.35 -11.00 -7.94
C ARG A 107 -4.01 -11.52 -7.40
N MET A 108 -4.01 -12.61 -6.63
CA MET A 108 -2.78 -13.25 -6.13
C MET A 108 -1.87 -13.79 -7.25
N ARG A 109 -2.41 -13.97 -8.48
CA ARG A 109 -1.62 -14.39 -9.65
C ARG A 109 -0.73 -13.29 -10.20
N TYR A 110 -1.00 -12.04 -9.84
CA TYR A 110 -0.32 -10.87 -10.38
C TYR A 110 0.60 -10.25 -9.33
N PRO A 111 1.70 -9.61 -9.73
CA PRO A 111 2.60 -9.00 -8.79
C PRO A 111 1.94 -7.79 -8.12
N LEU A 112 2.12 -7.68 -6.81
CA LEU A 112 1.49 -6.67 -5.96
C LEU A 112 2.53 -5.62 -5.53
N LEU A 113 2.19 -4.35 -5.69
CA LEU A 113 2.83 -3.25 -4.96
C LEU A 113 2.18 -3.22 -3.58
N TRP A 114 2.71 -4.05 -2.68
CA TRP A 114 2.17 -4.25 -1.34
C TRP A 114 2.34 -3.00 -0.50
N ASP A 115 1.24 -2.52 0.09
CA ASP A 115 1.18 -1.37 1.00
C ASP A 115 1.94 -0.14 0.49
N ALA A 116 1.95 0.06 -0.83
CA ALA A 116 2.89 0.98 -1.49
C ALA A 116 2.67 2.46 -1.17
N VAL A 117 1.44 2.89 -0.83
CA VAL A 117 1.15 4.31 -0.50
C VAL A 117 0.37 4.40 0.79
N ARG A 118 0.95 5.05 1.80
CA ARG A 118 0.38 5.22 3.12
C ARG A 118 0.02 6.68 3.38
N THR A 119 -1.19 6.87 3.89
CA THR A 119 -1.64 8.10 4.53
C THR A 119 -1.63 7.92 6.03
N THR A 120 -0.87 8.72 6.75
CA THR A 120 -0.87 8.74 8.21
C THR A 120 -1.50 10.04 8.69
N HIS A 121 -2.57 9.96 9.48
CA HIS A 121 -3.25 11.11 10.07
C HIS A 121 -2.48 11.61 11.30
N VAL A 122 -2.23 12.92 11.37
CA VAL A 122 -1.56 13.56 12.50
C VAL A 122 -2.61 14.31 13.34
N VAL A 123 -3.14 13.64 14.37
CA VAL A 123 -4.25 14.15 15.21
C VAL A 123 -3.87 15.43 15.97
N ASP A 124 -2.76 15.38 16.72
CA ASP A 124 -2.16 16.56 17.35
C ASP A 124 -0.62 16.43 17.31
N PRO A 125 0.08 17.25 16.49
CA PRO A 125 1.54 17.25 16.42
C PRO A 125 2.24 17.54 17.76
N ALA A 126 1.58 18.25 18.69
CA ALA A 126 2.12 18.58 20.00
C ALA A 126 2.07 17.39 20.98
N GLU A 127 1.08 16.51 20.82
CA GLU A 127 0.91 15.28 21.61
C GLU A 127 1.71 14.11 21.04
N VAL A 128 1.90 14.06 19.71
CA VAL A 128 2.58 12.97 19.01
C VAL A 128 3.94 13.42 18.45
N ARG A 129 4.78 14.03 19.30
CA ARG A 129 6.09 14.60 18.91
C ARG A 129 7.06 13.61 18.23
N TRP A 130 6.87 12.32 18.47
CA TRP A 130 7.70 11.26 17.89
C TRP A 130 7.31 10.94 16.44
N LEU A 131 6.06 11.18 16.03
CA LEU A 131 5.55 10.88 14.69
C LEU A 131 5.94 11.99 13.72
N THR A 132 7.22 11.99 13.35
CA THR A 132 7.73 12.90 12.32
C THR A 132 7.55 12.29 10.92
N PRO A 133 7.48 13.11 9.86
CA PRO A 133 7.46 12.61 8.49
C PRO A 133 8.67 11.73 8.13
N ALA A 134 9.85 12.05 8.68
CA ALA A 134 11.07 11.25 8.53
C ALA A 134 10.94 9.87 9.18
N PHE A 135 10.45 9.84 10.43
CA PHE A 135 10.18 8.59 11.15
C PHE A 135 9.17 7.72 10.39
N ALA A 136 8.05 8.31 9.94
CA ALA A 136 7.04 7.60 9.17
C ALA A 136 7.61 6.98 7.89
N LEU A 137 8.48 7.70 7.17
CA LEU A 137 9.11 7.16 5.96
C LEU A 137 10.04 5.99 6.28
N VAL A 138 10.88 6.12 7.30
CA VAL A 138 11.81 5.05 7.72
C VAL A 138 11.06 3.81 8.17
N GLU A 139 10.03 3.97 8.99
CA GLU A 139 9.16 2.87 9.41
C GLU A 139 8.50 2.18 8.22
N HIS A 140 7.97 2.96 7.26
CA HIS A 140 7.33 2.39 6.09
C HIS A 140 8.32 1.63 5.20
N VAL A 141 9.51 2.20 4.94
CA VAL A 141 10.58 1.52 4.18
C VAL A 141 10.98 0.22 4.86
N ASN A 142 11.22 0.24 6.17
CA ASN A 142 11.63 -0.93 6.93
C ASN A 142 10.52 -2.00 7.00
N TYR A 143 9.25 -1.58 7.08
CA TYR A 143 8.10 -2.47 6.99
C TYR A 143 8.08 -3.23 5.66
N ILE A 144 8.27 -2.55 4.54
CA ILE A 144 8.30 -3.19 3.21
C ILE A 144 9.52 -4.11 3.08
N LEU A 145 10.70 -3.67 3.51
CA LEU A 145 11.91 -4.50 3.47
C LEU A 145 11.76 -5.78 4.30
N MET A 146 11.16 -5.70 5.49
CA MET A 146 10.92 -6.84 6.38
C MET A 146 9.94 -7.86 5.77
N ASN A 147 8.88 -7.38 5.11
CA ASN A 147 7.77 -8.24 4.70
C ASN A 147 7.86 -8.69 3.22
N ALA A 148 8.20 -7.78 2.30
CA ALA A 148 8.19 -8.05 0.87
C ALA A 148 9.53 -8.63 0.36
N PHE A 149 10.63 -8.35 1.06
CA PHE A 149 11.99 -8.80 0.71
C PHE A 149 12.56 -9.69 1.81
N ARG A 150 11.68 -10.49 2.44
CA ARG A 150 12.02 -11.22 3.66
C ARG A 150 13.19 -12.18 3.43
N ASP A 151 13.20 -12.89 2.32
CA ASP A 151 14.20 -13.91 2.00
C ASP A 151 15.60 -13.29 1.80
N GLU A 152 15.66 -12.06 1.32
CA GLU A 152 16.90 -11.32 1.08
C GLU A 152 17.34 -10.45 2.28
N ARG A 153 16.38 -9.95 3.07
CA ARG A 153 16.64 -8.89 4.06
C ARG A 153 16.50 -9.35 5.51
N VAL A 154 15.91 -10.51 5.78
CA VAL A 154 15.63 -10.94 7.17
C VAL A 154 16.43 -12.17 7.54
N ARG A 155 17.30 -12.02 8.54
CA ARG A 155 17.96 -13.14 9.19
C ARG A 155 17.12 -13.56 10.39
N ALA A 156 16.63 -14.79 10.40
CA ALA A 156 15.87 -15.34 11.51
C ALA A 156 16.43 -16.70 11.94
N ALA A 157 16.58 -16.90 13.25
CA ALA A 157 16.72 -18.24 13.81
C ALA A 157 15.39 -19.03 13.66
N PRO A 158 15.39 -20.38 13.79
CA PRO A 158 14.20 -21.21 13.55
C PRO A 158 12.93 -20.82 14.33
N ASP A 159 13.07 -20.21 15.51
CA ASP A 159 11.97 -19.78 16.38
C ASP A 159 11.86 -18.25 16.50
N GLU A 160 12.57 -17.50 15.67
CA GLU A 160 12.64 -16.04 15.75
C GLU A 160 11.71 -15.38 14.72
N PHE A 161 10.64 -14.77 15.23
CA PHE A 161 9.72 -13.97 14.42
C PHE A 161 9.54 -12.58 15.06
N PRO A 162 9.70 -11.47 14.30
CA PRO A 162 9.87 -11.42 12.85
C PRO A 162 11.29 -11.68 12.32
N GLY A 163 12.32 -11.69 13.19
CA GLY A 163 13.74 -11.79 12.81
C GLY A 163 14.48 -10.45 12.79
N GLU A 164 15.78 -10.47 12.47
CA GLU A 164 16.64 -9.29 12.31
C GLU A 164 16.56 -8.74 10.88
N LEU A 165 16.14 -7.49 10.72
CA LEU A 165 16.23 -6.77 9.44
C LEU A 165 17.67 -6.31 9.21
N LEU A 166 18.33 -6.91 8.23
CA LEU A 166 19.66 -6.49 7.79
C LEU A 166 19.56 -5.11 7.13
N GLY A 167 20.57 -4.26 7.29
CA GLY A 167 20.67 -2.99 6.54
C GLY A 167 19.40 -2.14 6.56
N ALA A 168 18.74 -2.00 7.71
CA ALA A 168 17.55 -1.19 7.86
C ALA A 168 17.81 0.27 7.46
N ALA A 169 16.81 0.91 6.85
CA ALA A 169 16.83 2.34 6.64
C ALA A 169 16.84 3.07 7.98
N THR A 170 17.53 4.20 7.99
CA THR A 170 17.61 5.12 9.13
C THR A 170 17.45 6.55 8.63
N ASP A 171 17.24 7.51 9.54
CA ASP A 171 17.16 8.95 9.20
C ASP A 171 18.32 9.44 8.34
N ARG A 172 19.52 8.85 8.48
CA ARG A 172 20.70 9.18 7.66
C ARG A 172 20.56 8.83 6.18
N SER A 173 19.57 8.00 5.84
CA SER A 173 19.29 7.55 4.47
C SER A 173 18.36 8.53 3.74
N ILE A 174 17.82 9.51 4.47
CA ILE A 174 16.83 10.45 3.96
C ILE A 174 17.53 11.65 3.32
N GLU A 175 17.18 11.90 2.08
CA GLU A 175 17.45 13.17 1.41
C GLU A 175 16.19 14.06 1.48
N HIS A 176 16.36 15.31 1.90
CA HIS A 176 15.27 16.27 2.09
C HIS A 176 15.21 17.33 0.99
N GLY A 177 14.05 17.96 0.85
CA GLY A 177 13.86 19.09 -0.06
C GLY A 177 13.70 18.69 -1.53
N ILE A 178 13.50 17.40 -1.79
CA ILE A 178 13.21 16.90 -3.14
C ILE A 178 11.77 17.22 -3.52
N PRO A 179 11.46 17.53 -4.79
CA PRO A 179 10.09 17.76 -5.21
C PRO A 179 9.30 16.44 -5.26
N VAL A 180 8.10 16.44 -4.69
CA VAL A 180 7.12 15.35 -4.85
C VAL A 180 5.80 15.95 -5.33
N SER A 181 5.27 15.43 -6.44
CA SER A 181 4.01 15.91 -7.01
C SER A 181 2.82 15.32 -6.25
N VAL A 182 2.04 16.20 -5.61
CA VAL A 182 0.81 15.84 -4.90
C VAL A 182 -0.30 16.78 -5.36
N ASP A 183 -1.39 16.21 -5.87
CA ASP A 183 -2.52 16.95 -6.45
C ASP A 183 -2.09 17.91 -7.58
N GLY A 184 -1.08 17.50 -8.36
CA GLY A 184 -0.51 18.28 -9.46
C GLY A 184 0.38 19.45 -9.02
N VAL A 185 0.74 19.52 -7.74
CA VAL A 185 1.61 20.56 -7.17
C VAL A 185 2.85 19.93 -6.56
N ASP A 186 4.03 20.43 -6.93
CA ASP A 186 5.29 20.01 -6.32
C ASP A 186 5.36 20.51 -4.86
N ARG A 187 5.51 19.58 -3.94
CA ARG A 187 5.71 19.83 -2.50
C ARG A 187 7.16 19.50 -2.13
N PRO A 188 7.77 20.23 -1.18
CA PRO A 188 9.03 19.82 -0.60
C PRO A 188 8.81 18.52 0.18
N GLY A 189 9.43 17.45 -0.29
CA GLY A 189 9.35 16.13 0.32
C GLY A 189 10.71 15.61 0.73
N MET A 190 10.77 14.30 0.90
CA MET A 190 11.95 13.55 1.26
C MET A 190 12.00 12.22 0.50
N ARG A 191 13.19 11.67 0.30
CA ARG A 191 13.37 10.37 -0.35
C ARG A 191 14.39 9.49 0.35
N VAL A 192 14.20 8.18 0.21
CA VAL A 192 15.22 7.16 0.45
C VAL A 192 15.49 6.49 -0.90
N ASP A 193 16.67 6.74 -1.48
CA ASP A 193 17.07 6.23 -2.81
C ASP A 193 18.37 5.38 -2.74
N THR A 194 18.89 5.19 -1.53
CA THR A 194 20.16 4.51 -1.27
C THR A 194 20.01 3.02 -0.99
N ASP A 195 18.79 2.53 -0.75
CA ASP A 195 18.52 1.10 -0.61
C ASP A 195 18.55 0.41 -1.99
N ALA A 196 19.05 -0.82 -2.02
CA ALA A 196 19.19 -1.59 -3.25
C ALA A 196 17.86 -2.15 -3.78
N HIS A 197 16.88 -2.37 -2.91
CA HIS A 197 15.61 -3.05 -3.23
C HIS A 197 14.44 -2.08 -3.34
N VAL A 198 14.48 -0.96 -2.60
CA VAL A 198 13.34 -0.04 -2.53
C VAL A 198 13.72 1.40 -2.77
N TYR A 199 12.72 2.17 -3.20
CA TYR A 199 12.73 3.61 -3.27
C TYR A 199 11.57 4.16 -2.45
N GLY A 200 11.86 5.03 -1.50
CA GLY A 200 10.90 5.64 -0.59
C GLY A 200 10.70 7.13 -0.88
N LEU A 201 9.47 7.61 -0.75
CA LEU A 201 9.09 9.02 -0.79
C LEU A 201 8.27 9.38 0.45
N GLY A 202 8.47 10.59 0.97
CA GLY A 202 7.68 11.13 2.07
C GLY A 202 7.32 12.59 1.82
N VAL A 203 6.12 13.01 2.24
CA VAL A 203 5.69 14.42 2.20
C VAL A 203 4.90 14.73 3.45
N ASP A 204 5.25 15.85 4.08
CA ASP A 204 4.43 16.46 5.13
C ASP A 204 3.37 17.37 4.50
N LEU A 205 2.10 17.11 4.78
CA LEU A 205 0.97 17.93 4.33
C LEU A 205 0.33 18.73 5.46
N GLY A 206 0.91 18.68 6.67
CA GLY A 206 0.44 19.38 7.87
C GLY A 206 -0.50 18.51 8.72
N ASP A 207 -1.68 18.18 8.20
CA ASP A 207 -2.68 17.35 8.89
C ASP A 207 -2.45 15.83 8.69
N ARG A 208 -1.61 15.48 7.72
CA ARG A 208 -1.30 14.10 7.36
C ARG A 208 0.07 13.99 6.70
N ILE A 209 0.61 12.79 6.75
CA ILE A 209 1.88 12.43 6.15
C ILE A 209 1.61 11.45 5.01
N LEU A 210 2.17 11.76 3.84
CA LEU A 210 2.31 10.80 2.74
C LEU A 210 3.61 10.04 2.94
N THR A 211 3.57 8.71 2.87
CA THR A 211 4.76 7.92 2.58
C THR A 211 4.46 6.92 1.48
N ALA A 212 5.39 6.71 0.57
CA ALA A 212 5.24 5.74 -0.50
C ALA A 212 6.53 4.97 -0.69
N VAL A 213 6.43 3.66 -0.87
CA VAL A 213 7.59 2.77 -0.99
C VAL A 213 7.35 1.82 -2.15
N PHE A 214 8.30 1.76 -3.06
CA PHE A 214 8.22 0.95 -4.27
C PHE A 214 9.45 0.09 -4.42
N ALA A 215 9.25 -1.12 -4.91
CA ALA A 215 10.35 -1.98 -5.34
C ALA A 215 11.09 -1.32 -6.53
N ARG A 216 12.42 -1.25 -6.44
CA ARG A 216 13.26 -0.42 -7.31
C ARG A 216 13.16 -0.82 -8.78
N GLU A 217 12.98 -2.11 -9.03
CA GLU A 217 12.80 -2.69 -10.37
C GLU A 217 11.49 -2.27 -11.05
N ARG A 218 10.50 -1.77 -10.29
CA ARG A 218 9.21 -1.32 -10.81
C ARG A 218 9.21 0.14 -11.24
N LEU A 219 10.11 0.96 -10.67
CA LEU A 219 10.13 2.41 -10.85
C LEU A 219 10.12 2.87 -12.31
N PRO A 220 10.82 2.23 -13.26
CA PRO A 220 10.81 2.69 -14.65
C PRO A 220 9.43 2.66 -15.32
N SER A 221 8.47 1.92 -14.75
CA SER A 221 7.11 1.77 -15.27
C SER A 221 6.08 2.60 -14.49
N LEU A 222 6.49 3.32 -13.44
CA LEU A 222 5.59 4.04 -12.55
C LEU A 222 5.71 5.55 -12.71
N GLU A 223 4.57 6.21 -12.81
CA GLU A 223 4.45 7.65 -12.58
C GLU A 223 4.34 7.90 -11.07
N LEU A 224 5.38 8.49 -10.48
CA LEU A 224 5.44 8.82 -9.05
C LEU A 224 4.79 10.17 -8.75
N ALA A 225 3.51 10.29 -9.10
CA ALA A 225 2.67 11.41 -8.73
C ALA A 225 1.49 10.91 -7.88
N PHE A 226 1.09 11.73 -6.92
CA PHE A 226 0.07 11.38 -5.95
C PHE A 226 -1.12 12.31 -6.05
N ARG A 227 -2.27 11.80 -5.63
CA ARG A 227 -3.50 12.57 -5.51
C ARG A 227 -4.24 12.23 -4.23
N SER A 228 -5.03 13.17 -3.77
CA SER A 228 -6.06 12.92 -2.77
C SER A 228 -7.15 12.02 -3.39
N TRP A 229 -7.54 10.97 -2.67
CA TRP A 229 -8.65 10.11 -3.06
C TRP A 229 -9.94 10.94 -3.12
N PRO A 230 -10.78 10.77 -4.15
CA PRO A 230 -12.03 11.51 -4.22
C PRO A 230 -12.91 11.17 -3.02
N THR A 231 -13.14 12.13 -2.14
CA THR A 231 -14.24 12.03 -1.19
C THR A 231 -15.53 12.33 -1.97
N ALA A 232 -16.54 11.46 -1.85
CA ALA A 232 -17.82 11.66 -2.50
C ALA A 232 -18.40 13.04 -2.10
N GLY A 233 -18.26 14.04 -2.97
CA GLY A 233 -18.59 15.44 -2.68
C GLY A 233 -17.93 16.47 -3.58
N THR A 234 -16.80 16.15 -4.23
CA THR A 234 -16.08 17.06 -5.16
C THR A 234 -16.00 16.51 -6.59
N GLY A 235 -17.05 15.80 -7.01
CA GLY A 235 -17.27 15.47 -8.42
C GLY A 235 -17.73 16.71 -9.19
N SER A 236 -16.78 17.44 -9.76
CA SER A 236 -17.04 18.30 -10.92
C SER A 236 -17.84 17.49 -11.94
N ARG A 237 -19.08 17.92 -12.19
CA ARG A 237 -19.87 17.47 -13.34
C ARG A 237 -19.04 17.74 -14.59
N ARG A 238 -18.38 16.72 -15.14
CA ARG A 238 -18.01 16.75 -16.55
C ARG A 238 -19.32 16.77 -17.35
N ALA A 239 -19.66 17.95 -17.81
CA ALA A 239 -20.68 18.15 -18.83
C ALA A 239 -20.33 17.28 -20.03
N ARG A 240 -21.23 16.37 -20.40
CA ARG A 240 -21.30 15.87 -21.77
C ARG A 240 -21.77 17.05 -22.62
N ALA A 241 -20.88 17.60 -23.42
CA ALA A 241 -21.27 18.44 -24.54
C ALA A 241 -21.37 17.54 -25.78
N SER A 242 -22.59 17.49 -26.29
CA SER A 242 -23.06 17.28 -27.68
C SER A 242 -22.26 16.38 -28.61
#